data_AF-A0A957KEF4-F1
#
_entry.id   AF-A0A957KEF4-F1
#
_cell.length_a   1.000
_cell.length_b   1.000
_cell.length_c   1.000
_cell.angle_alpha   90.00
_cell.angle_beta   90.00
_cell.angle_gamma   90.00
#
_symmetry.space_group_name_H-M   'P 1'
#
loop_
_entity.id
_entity.type
_entity.pdbx_description
1 polymer ?
#
loop_
_entity_poly.entity_id
_entity_poly.type
_entity_poly.pdbx_seq_one_letter_code
_entity_poly.pdbx_strand_id
1 'polypeptide(L)'
;MSRPVINPGTLYWSGEHWINYLRRPDSASNSAMVSLYHTRYSPAGEGTVAFVDIDDQPAYQGVYSDNPEVTAFIRQMIAGRGNPFDRELPTHPARLTRTGDIRHEPGWQIETDAVQIQATWQKLESPVIAEGPAPTFGPDRDFFTVLFFTWTATIQINGHLCPGQPYTRGIWEPSIGGQRSSCVFALAETMILTPT
;
A
#
# COMPACT_ATOMS: atom_id res chain seq x y z
N MET A 1 31.95 -2.95 -6.13
CA MET A 1 31.81 -2.52 -7.54
C MET A 1 30.75 -1.44 -7.59
N SER A 2 30.95 -0.37 -8.35
CA SER A 2 29.90 0.64 -8.55
C SER A 2 28.71 0.02 -9.30
N ARG A 3 27.49 0.41 -8.94
CA ARG A 3 26.28 -0.05 -9.62
C ARG A 3 26.34 0.39 -11.11
N PRO A 4 26.00 -0.48 -12.07
CA PRO A 4 25.97 -0.08 -13.47
C PRO A 4 24.89 0.99 -13.70
N VAL A 5 25.11 1.84 -14.72
CA VAL A 5 24.15 2.89 -15.10
C VAL A 5 22.83 2.30 -15.61
N ILE A 6 22.89 1.14 -16.27
CA ILE A 6 21.72 0.37 -16.69
C ILE A 6 21.61 -0.83 -15.76
N ASN A 7 20.48 -0.95 -15.06
CA ASN A 7 20.23 -2.12 -14.22
C ASN A 7 20.08 -3.37 -15.11
N PRO A 8 20.88 -4.44 -14.92
CA PRO A 8 20.80 -5.65 -15.75
C PRO A 8 19.63 -6.58 -15.39
N GLY A 9 18.92 -6.29 -14.30
CA GLY A 9 17.78 -7.07 -13.84
C GLY A 9 16.54 -6.89 -14.71
N THR A 10 15.50 -7.65 -14.37
CA THR A 10 14.21 -7.59 -15.07
C THR A 10 13.19 -6.81 -14.23
N LEU A 11 12.53 -5.83 -14.84
CA LEU A 11 11.46 -5.11 -14.16
C LEU A 11 10.33 -6.07 -13.80
N TYR A 12 10.02 -6.18 -12.51
CA TYR A 12 8.98 -7.07 -12.00
C TYR A 12 7.68 -6.32 -11.71
N TRP A 13 7.77 -5.18 -11.06
CA TRP A 13 6.64 -4.32 -10.76
C TRP A 13 7.10 -2.87 -10.63
N SER A 14 6.30 -1.94 -11.13
CA SER A 14 6.46 -0.52 -10.86
C SER A 14 5.09 0.12 -10.62
N GLY A 15 4.98 0.94 -9.58
CA GLY A 15 3.71 1.57 -9.24
C GLY A 15 3.77 2.40 -7.96
N GLU A 16 2.64 2.40 -7.27
CA GLU A 16 2.48 3.05 -5.97
C GLU A 16 1.88 2.07 -4.97
N HIS A 17 2.30 2.16 -3.71
CA HIS A 17 1.73 1.39 -2.61
C HIS A 17 1.27 2.30 -1.48
N TRP A 18 -0.02 2.28 -1.17
CA TRP A 18 -0.69 3.17 -0.23
C TRP A 18 -1.18 2.37 0.97
N ILE A 19 -0.70 2.70 2.16
CA ILE A 19 -1.03 2.01 3.40
C ILE A 19 -1.68 3.00 4.36
N ASN A 20 -2.89 2.70 4.82
CA ASN A 20 -3.60 3.44 5.85
C ASN A 20 -4.15 2.44 6.87
N TYR A 21 -3.43 2.24 7.97
CA TYR A 21 -3.83 1.35 9.05
C TYR A 21 -4.06 2.15 10.33
N LEU A 22 -5.27 2.03 10.86
CA LEU A 22 -5.71 2.75 12.05
C LEU A 22 -5.91 1.77 13.21
N ARG A 23 -5.62 2.24 14.42
CA ARG A 23 -5.93 1.56 15.68
C ARG A 23 -6.68 2.47 16.62
N ARG A 24 -7.63 1.91 17.36
CA ARG A 24 -8.18 2.58 18.55
C ARG A 24 -7.07 2.78 19.59
N PRO A 25 -7.17 3.81 20.44
CA PRO A 25 -6.32 3.93 21.63
C PRO A 25 -6.28 2.61 22.40
N ASP A 26 -5.09 2.21 22.83
CA ASP A 26 -4.83 1.00 23.62
C ASP A 26 -5.20 -0.35 22.96
N SER A 27 -5.60 -0.36 21.68
CA SER A 27 -5.86 -1.58 20.93
C SER A 27 -4.58 -2.14 20.31
N ALA A 28 -4.38 -3.46 20.46
CA ALA A 28 -3.36 -4.20 19.71
C ALA A 28 -3.80 -4.52 18.27
N SER A 29 -5.11 -4.50 17.99
CA SER A 29 -5.71 -4.82 16.69
C SER A 29 -6.06 -3.57 15.90
N ASN A 30 -5.96 -3.67 14.57
CA ASN A 30 -6.36 -2.60 13.66
C ASN A 30 -7.88 -2.49 13.62
N SER A 31 -8.40 -1.27 13.68
CA SER A 31 -9.83 -0.98 13.55
C SER A 31 -10.26 -0.75 12.10
N ALA A 32 -9.34 -0.25 11.27
CA ALA A 32 -9.55 -0.09 9.84
C ALA A 32 -8.21 -0.16 9.09
N MET A 33 -8.22 -0.83 7.94
CA MET A 33 -7.05 -1.01 7.09
C MET A 33 -7.43 -0.82 5.63
N VAL A 34 -6.66 0.01 4.93
CA VAL A 34 -6.64 0.07 3.46
C VAL A 34 -5.18 -0.11 3.01
N SER A 35 -4.93 -1.09 2.15
CA SER A 35 -3.66 -1.28 1.44
C SER A 35 -3.91 -1.32 -0.05
N LEU A 36 -3.54 -0.27 -0.75
CA LEU A 36 -3.83 -0.08 -2.16
C LEU A 36 -2.56 -0.09 -3.01
N TYR A 37 -2.58 -0.88 -4.08
CA TYR A 37 -1.53 -0.95 -5.09
C TYR A 37 -2.07 -0.31 -6.37
N HIS A 38 -1.45 0.78 -6.80
CA HIS A 38 -1.71 1.38 -8.10
C HIS A 38 -0.56 1.02 -9.03
N THR A 39 -0.77 -0.03 -9.83
CA THR A 39 0.26 -0.61 -10.68
C THR A 39 0.37 0.19 -11.97
N ARG A 40 1.59 0.64 -12.31
CA ARG A 40 1.94 1.23 -13.61
C ARG A 40 2.55 0.22 -14.57
N TYR A 41 3.26 -0.76 -14.02
CA TYR A 41 3.79 -1.88 -14.78
C TYR A 41 3.75 -3.16 -13.96
N SER A 42 3.24 -4.22 -14.59
CA SER A 42 3.43 -5.61 -14.19
C SER A 42 3.27 -6.50 -15.43
N PRO A 43 3.69 -7.77 -15.39
CA PRO A 43 3.33 -8.74 -16.42
C PRO A 43 1.82 -8.93 -16.62
N ALA A 44 0.98 -8.56 -15.64
CA ALA A 44 -0.48 -8.61 -15.70
C ALA A 44 -1.11 -7.28 -16.17
N GLY A 45 -0.29 -6.32 -16.64
CA GLY A 45 -0.73 -5.01 -17.11
C GLY A 45 -0.81 -3.94 -16.02
N GLU A 46 -1.66 -2.94 -16.28
CA GLU A 46 -1.92 -1.77 -15.44
C GLU A 46 -3.27 -1.93 -14.71
N GLY A 47 -3.36 -1.43 -13.47
CA GLY A 47 -4.60 -1.50 -12.69
C GLY A 47 -4.40 -1.15 -11.22
N THR A 48 -5.50 -1.03 -10.50
CA THR A 48 -5.53 -0.64 -9.09
C THR A 48 -6.25 -1.69 -8.25
N VAL A 49 -5.62 -2.11 -7.16
CA VAL A 49 -6.13 -3.12 -6.24
C VAL A 49 -6.07 -2.57 -4.83
N ALA A 50 -7.18 -2.57 -4.10
CA ALA A 50 -7.25 -2.16 -2.71
C ALA A 50 -7.72 -3.32 -1.83
N PHE A 51 -6.89 -3.69 -0.86
CA PHE A 51 -7.25 -4.60 0.22
C PHE A 51 -7.83 -3.78 1.36
N VAL A 52 -9.04 -4.12 1.78
CA VAL A 52 -9.79 -3.41 2.81
C VAL A 52 -10.17 -4.39 3.91
N ASP A 53 -9.92 -4.00 5.15
CA ASP A 53 -10.35 -4.74 6.33
C ASP A 53 -10.77 -3.79 7.45
N ILE A 54 -12.03 -3.93 7.88
CA ILE A 54 -12.69 -3.04 8.84
C ILE A 54 -13.30 -3.94 9.92
N ASP A 55 -12.78 -3.82 11.13
CA ASP A 55 -12.98 -4.78 12.23
C ASP A 55 -14.48 -5.00 12.53
N ASP A 56 -15.23 -3.91 12.70
CA ASP A 56 -16.66 -3.99 13.05
C ASP A 56 -17.61 -4.06 11.84
N GLN A 57 -17.08 -4.15 10.62
CA GLN A 57 -17.88 -4.10 9.40
C GLN A 57 -17.43 -5.15 8.38
N PRO A 58 -17.62 -6.45 8.69
CA PRO A 58 -17.18 -7.56 7.84
C PRO A 58 -17.77 -7.53 6.41
N ALA A 59 -18.92 -6.89 6.24
CA ALA A 59 -19.56 -6.72 4.93
C ALA A 59 -18.73 -5.86 3.94
N TYR A 60 -17.77 -5.06 4.42
CA TYR A 60 -16.88 -4.24 3.59
C TYR A 60 -15.44 -4.77 3.56
N GLN A 61 -15.19 -5.94 4.15
CA GLN A 61 -13.88 -6.60 4.08
C GLN A 61 -13.74 -7.28 2.72
N GLY A 62 -12.68 -6.98 1.99
CA GLY A 62 -12.52 -7.51 0.65
C GLY A 62 -11.37 -6.91 -0.13
N VAL A 63 -11.24 -7.38 -1.36
CA VAL A 63 -10.32 -6.84 -2.36
C VAL A 63 -11.15 -6.10 -3.40
N TYR A 64 -10.94 -4.80 -3.53
CA TYR A 64 -11.63 -3.93 -4.48
C TYR A 64 -10.69 -3.64 -5.63
N SER A 65 -11.12 -3.88 -6.87
CA SER A 65 -10.20 -3.81 -8.00
C SER A 65 -10.88 -3.43 -9.31
N ASP A 66 -10.15 -2.71 -10.16
CA ASP A 66 -10.54 -2.42 -11.54
C ASP A 66 -10.02 -3.47 -12.55
N ASN A 67 -9.11 -4.36 -12.12
CA ASN A 67 -8.44 -5.31 -13.00
C ASN A 67 -8.21 -6.67 -12.30
N PRO A 68 -8.88 -7.75 -12.72
CA PRO A 68 -8.75 -9.07 -12.09
C PRO A 68 -7.36 -9.72 -12.31
N GLU A 69 -6.70 -9.47 -13.43
CA GLU A 69 -5.35 -10.03 -13.70
C GLU A 69 -4.32 -9.39 -12.77
N VAL A 70 -4.36 -8.06 -12.63
CA VAL A 70 -3.52 -7.33 -11.66
C VAL A 70 -3.85 -7.74 -10.23
N THR A 71 -5.11 -8.04 -9.92
CA THR A 71 -5.51 -8.55 -8.60
C THR A 71 -4.82 -9.86 -8.26
N ALA A 72 -4.84 -10.82 -9.19
CA ALA A 72 -4.16 -12.10 -9.03
C ALA A 72 -2.64 -11.93 -8.88
N PHE A 73 -2.03 -11.07 -9.70
CA PHE A 73 -0.61 -10.75 -9.63
C PHE A 73 -0.22 -10.15 -8.27
N ILE A 74 -0.93 -9.12 -7.80
CA ILE A 74 -0.63 -8.46 -6.53
C ILE A 74 -0.84 -9.41 -5.35
N ARG A 75 -1.90 -10.24 -5.37
CA ARG A 75 -2.11 -11.29 -4.35
C ARG A 75 -0.92 -12.23 -4.27
N GLN A 76 -0.43 -12.71 -5.41
CA GLN A 76 0.75 -13.57 -5.46
C GLN A 76 2.01 -12.85 -4.97
N MET A 77 2.19 -11.58 -5.35
CA MET A 77 3.35 -10.78 -4.96
C MET A 77 3.48 -10.65 -3.44
N ILE A 78 2.36 -10.52 -2.73
CA ILE A 78 2.34 -10.24 -1.28
C ILE A 78 2.10 -11.48 -0.41
N ALA A 79 1.66 -12.60 -1.00
CA ALA A 79 1.36 -13.84 -0.29
C ALA A 79 2.54 -14.35 0.53
N GLY A 80 2.28 -14.85 1.75
CA GLY A 80 3.30 -15.42 2.64
C GLY A 80 4.29 -14.39 3.22
N ARG A 81 4.08 -13.08 3.00
CA ARG A 81 4.96 -12.01 3.50
C ARG A 81 4.51 -11.42 4.84
N GLY A 82 3.63 -12.11 5.57
CA GLY A 82 3.15 -11.67 6.89
C GLY A 82 2.32 -10.39 6.86
N ASN A 83 1.65 -10.12 5.74
CA ASN A 83 0.72 -9.00 5.62
C ASN A 83 -0.66 -9.38 6.21
N PRO A 84 -1.48 -8.41 6.68
CA PRO A 84 -2.75 -8.72 7.36
C PRO A 84 -3.84 -9.30 6.44
N PHE A 85 -3.61 -9.27 5.12
CA PHE A 85 -4.53 -9.75 4.08
C PHE A 85 -4.09 -11.11 3.51
N ASP A 86 -3.17 -11.81 4.17
CA ASP A 86 -2.73 -13.17 3.82
C ASP A 86 -3.79 -14.21 4.22
N ARG A 87 -5.00 -14.03 3.69
CA ARG A 87 -6.20 -14.85 3.90
C ARG A 87 -7.11 -14.73 2.69
N GLU A 88 -8.06 -15.65 2.56
CA GLU A 88 -9.09 -15.54 1.53
C GLU A 88 -10.00 -14.34 1.83
N LEU A 89 -10.19 -13.49 0.81
CA LEU A 89 -11.01 -12.29 0.87
C LEU A 89 -11.81 -12.20 -0.43
N PRO A 90 -13.11 -11.88 -0.37
CA PRO A 90 -13.92 -11.71 -1.58
C PRO A 90 -13.34 -10.60 -2.45
N THR A 91 -13.42 -10.76 -3.76
CA THR A 91 -13.01 -9.73 -4.72
C THR A 91 -14.24 -9.04 -5.30
N HIS A 92 -14.21 -7.71 -5.31
CA HIS A 92 -15.27 -6.84 -5.78
C HIS A 92 -14.74 -5.98 -6.94
N PRO A 93 -15.37 -6.03 -8.12
CA PRO A 93 -15.14 -5.02 -9.14
C PRO A 93 -15.46 -3.64 -8.58
N ALA A 94 -14.54 -2.69 -8.73
CA ALA A 94 -14.65 -1.36 -8.17
C ALA A 94 -14.02 -0.31 -9.06
N ARG A 95 -14.46 0.93 -8.91
CA ARG A 95 -13.78 2.11 -9.43
C ARG A 95 -12.85 2.65 -8.36
N LEU A 96 -11.59 2.87 -8.69
CA LEU A 96 -10.60 3.43 -7.78
C LEU A 96 -10.08 4.74 -8.38
N THR A 97 -10.29 5.84 -7.67
CA THR A 97 -9.95 7.19 -8.16
C THR A 97 -9.09 7.91 -7.14
N ARG A 98 -7.99 8.51 -7.59
CA ARG A 98 -7.18 9.36 -6.74
C ARG A 98 -7.92 10.66 -6.42
N THR A 99 -7.85 11.10 -5.17
CA THR A 99 -8.47 12.34 -4.69
C THR A 99 -7.45 13.23 -3.98
N GLY A 100 -7.79 14.51 -3.83
CA GLY A 100 -6.94 15.50 -3.15
C GLY A 100 -5.67 15.92 -3.91
N ASP A 101 -4.82 16.68 -3.24
CA ASP A 101 -3.50 17.11 -3.72
C ASP A 101 -2.41 16.26 -3.06
N ILE A 102 -1.54 15.66 -3.86
CA ILE A 102 -0.43 14.82 -3.43
C ILE A 102 0.49 15.45 -2.38
N ARG A 103 0.53 16.79 -2.30
CA ARG A 103 1.38 17.56 -1.40
C ARG A 103 0.74 17.87 -0.04
N HIS A 104 -0.59 17.76 0.08
CA HIS A 104 -1.32 18.27 1.25
C HIS A 104 -2.26 17.23 1.87
N GLU A 105 -3.15 16.68 1.06
CA GLU A 105 -4.22 15.79 1.49
C GLU A 105 -4.53 14.71 0.44
N PRO A 106 -3.53 13.92 -0.01
CA PRO A 106 -3.81 12.87 -0.98
C PRO A 106 -4.78 11.84 -0.42
N GLY A 107 -5.58 11.29 -1.31
CA GLY A 107 -6.48 10.22 -0.97
C GLY A 107 -6.84 9.33 -2.15
N TRP A 108 -7.63 8.31 -1.83
CA TRP A 108 -8.23 7.40 -2.79
C TRP A 108 -9.69 7.19 -2.43
N GLN A 109 -10.53 7.27 -3.44
CA GLN A 109 -11.93 6.88 -3.41
C GLN A 109 -12.08 5.52 -4.10
N ILE A 110 -12.70 4.57 -3.40
CA ILE A 110 -12.98 3.20 -3.86
C ILE A 110 -14.49 3.03 -3.87
N GLU A 111 -15.08 2.74 -5.02
CA GLU A 111 -16.52 2.72 -5.22
C GLU A 111 -16.99 1.43 -5.89
N THR A 112 -18.04 0.85 -5.33
CA THR A 112 -18.92 -0.12 -5.99
C THR A 112 -20.35 0.43 -5.95
N ASP A 113 -21.32 -0.32 -6.50
CA ASP A 113 -22.73 0.06 -6.39
C ASP A 113 -23.26 0.10 -4.93
N ALA A 114 -22.57 -0.56 -4.00
CA ALA A 114 -23.02 -0.74 -2.62
C ALA A 114 -22.15 -0.04 -1.57
N VAL A 115 -20.91 0.33 -1.91
CA VAL A 115 -19.98 0.92 -0.94
C VAL A 115 -19.15 2.02 -1.57
N GLN A 116 -18.95 3.08 -0.81
CA GLN A 116 -17.96 4.12 -1.06
C GLN A 116 -16.98 4.17 0.10
N ILE A 117 -15.69 3.98 -0.18
CA ILE A 117 -14.61 4.04 0.80
C ILE A 117 -13.67 5.18 0.41
N GLN A 118 -13.37 6.06 1.36
CA GLN A 118 -12.41 7.16 1.16
C GLN A 118 -11.26 7.00 2.17
N ALA A 119 -10.04 6.82 1.67
CA ALA A 119 -8.83 6.83 2.48
C ALA A 119 -8.05 8.13 2.20
N THR A 120 -7.64 8.85 3.25
CA THR A 120 -6.97 10.15 3.13
C THR A 120 -5.77 10.21 4.07
N TRP A 121 -4.66 10.78 3.58
CA TRP A 121 -3.43 11.05 4.31
C TRP A 121 -3.28 12.58 4.42
N GLN A 122 -2.89 13.10 5.58
CA GLN A 122 -2.83 14.54 5.85
C GLN A 122 -1.53 14.91 6.57
N LYS A 123 -1.13 16.19 6.61
CA LYS A 123 0.06 16.63 7.38
C LYS A 123 1.30 15.77 7.12
N LEU A 124 1.65 15.62 5.85
CA LEU A 124 2.74 14.74 5.41
C LEU A 124 4.08 15.17 6.02
N GLU A 125 4.87 14.19 6.42
CA GLU A 125 6.28 14.40 6.75
C GLU A 125 7.11 14.61 5.48
N SER A 126 8.35 15.08 5.63
CA SER A 126 9.28 15.16 4.50
C SER A 126 9.48 13.77 3.88
N PRO A 127 9.53 13.68 2.53
CA PRO A 127 9.67 12.39 1.87
C PRO A 127 11.03 11.76 2.18
N VAL A 128 11.03 10.43 2.28
CA VAL A 128 12.24 9.61 2.37
C VAL A 128 12.41 8.88 1.04
N ILE A 129 13.60 8.99 0.46
CA ILE A 129 13.96 8.20 -0.72
C ILE A 129 14.70 6.97 -0.23
N ALA A 130 14.23 5.79 -0.60
CA ALA A 130 14.84 4.53 -0.25
C ALA A 130 15.19 3.76 -1.52
N GLU A 131 16.45 3.39 -1.64
CA GLU A 131 16.94 2.54 -2.71
C GLU A 131 18.00 1.58 -2.19
N GLY A 132 18.11 0.43 -2.83
CA GLY A 132 19.13 -0.55 -2.46
C GLY A 132 19.12 -1.76 -3.38
N PRO A 133 20.28 -2.39 -3.57
CA PRO A 133 20.34 -3.68 -4.25
C PRO A 133 19.75 -4.79 -3.35
N ALA A 134 19.51 -5.96 -3.93
CA ALA A 134 19.38 -7.15 -3.11
C ALA A 134 20.65 -7.34 -2.23
N PRO A 135 20.54 -7.78 -0.96
CA PRO A 135 19.33 -8.24 -0.28
C PRO A 135 18.61 -7.17 0.59
N THR A 136 18.85 -5.87 0.41
CA THR A 136 18.40 -4.82 1.34
C THR A 136 16.90 -4.84 1.63
N PHE A 137 16.07 -5.02 0.59
CA PHE A 137 14.60 -5.06 0.69
C PHE A 137 14.00 -6.45 0.38
N GLY A 138 14.86 -7.43 0.10
CA GLY A 138 14.48 -8.79 -0.29
C GLY A 138 15.64 -9.51 -0.98
N PRO A 139 15.68 -10.85 -0.93
CA PRO A 139 16.85 -11.63 -1.34
C PRO A 139 17.17 -11.57 -2.84
N ASP A 140 16.18 -11.26 -3.68
CA ASP A 140 16.19 -11.42 -5.13
C ASP A 140 15.85 -10.12 -5.89
N ARG A 141 15.79 -8.98 -5.19
CA ARG A 141 15.28 -7.74 -5.78
C ARG A 141 16.08 -6.49 -5.42
N ASP A 142 16.41 -5.76 -6.46
CA ASP A 142 16.76 -4.35 -6.37
C ASP A 142 15.48 -3.52 -6.19
N PHE A 143 15.60 -2.42 -5.44
CA PHE A 143 14.45 -1.63 -5.02
C PHE A 143 14.71 -0.13 -5.11
N PHE A 144 13.68 0.64 -5.47
CA PHE A 144 13.64 2.09 -5.40
C PHE A 144 12.23 2.54 -5.01
N THR A 145 12.10 3.52 -4.13
CA THR A 145 10.80 4.07 -3.70
C THR A 145 10.94 5.48 -3.12
N VAL A 146 9.88 6.27 -3.19
CA VAL A 146 9.75 7.57 -2.49
C VAL A 146 8.60 7.47 -1.50
N LEU A 147 8.92 7.50 -0.21
CA LEU A 147 7.98 7.25 0.88
C LEU A 147 7.54 8.55 1.54
N PHE A 148 6.23 8.71 1.71
CA PHE A 148 5.61 9.80 2.46
C PHE A 148 4.86 9.23 3.65
N PHE A 149 5.31 9.58 4.85
CA PHE A 149 4.70 9.15 6.10
C PHE A 149 3.77 10.23 6.66
N THR A 150 2.81 9.79 7.47
CA THR A 150 1.95 10.71 8.24
C THR A 150 1.42 10.08 9.51
N TRP A 151 1.25 10.90 10.55
CA TRP A 151 0.56 10.56 11.79
C TRP A 151 -0.89 11.10 11.83
N THR A 152 -1.42 11.53 10.69
CA THR A 152 -2.81 11.99 10.54
C THR A 152 -3.38 11.40 9.25
N ALA A 153 -4.29 10.43 9.41
CA ALA A 153 -4.96 9.78 8.30
C ALA A 153 -6.39 9.39 8.71
N THR A 154 -7.27 9.28 7.73
CA THR A 154 -8.67 8.88 7.94
C THR A 154 -9.09 7.82 6.95
N ILE A 155 -10.00 6.94 7.37
CA ILE A 155 -10.76 6.05 6.49
C ILE A 155 -12.24 6.35 6.74
N GLN A 156 -13.03 6.51 5.68
CA GLN A 156 -14.47 6.67 5.74
C GLN A 156 -15.15 5.58 4.91
N ILE A 157 -16.30 5.09 5.37
CA ILE A 157 -17.15 4.16 4.63
C ILE A 157 -18.56 4.76 4.60
N ASN A 158 -19.09 4.95 3.39
CA ASN A 158 -20.39 5.57 3.16
C ASN A 158 -20.56 6.90 3.92
N GLY A 159 -19.49 7.70 3.98
CA GLY A 159 -19.45 8.99 4.68
C GLY A 159 -19.23 8.92 6.20
N HIS A 160 -19.16 7.73 6.80
CA HIS A 160 -18.91 7.55 8.23
C HIS A 160 -17.43 7.27 8.50
N LEU A 161 -16.83 8.02 9.42
CA LEU A 161 -15.43 7.83 9.83
C LEU A 161 -15.25 6.49 10.57
N CYS A 162 -14.27 5.72 10.11
CA CYS A 162 -13.77 4.57 10.86
C CYS A 162 -12.98 5.08 12.09
N PRO A 163 -13.16 4.45 13.26
CA PRO A 163 -12.46 4.87 14.46
C PRO A 163 -10.98 4.52 14.41
N GLY A 164 -10.17 5.30 15.10
CA GLY A 164 -8.75 5.04 15.31
C GLY A 164 -7.83 6.11 14.74
N GLN A 165 -6.54 5.90 14.94
CA GLN A 165 -5.47 6.79 14.52
C GLN A 165 -4.26 5.98 14.03
N PRO A 166 -3.37 6.58 13.22
CA PRO A 166 -2.10 5.96 12.89
C PRO A 166 -1.29 5.62 14.15
N TYR A 167 -0.46 4.59 14.06
CA TYR A 167 0.31 4.07 15.18
C TYR A 167 1.73 3.69 14.74
N THR A 168 2.61 3.51 15.70
CA THR A 168 4.02 3.20 15.42
C THR A 168 4.20 1.78 14.91
N ARG A 169 5.00 1.61 13.85
CA ARG A 169 5.44 0.29 13.34
C ARG A 169 6.96 0.21 13.28
N GLY A 170 7.50 -0.84 13.89
CA GLY A 170 8.93 -1.16 13.85
C GLY A 170 9.39 -1.89 12.58
N ILE A 171 8.48 -2.27 11.68
CA ILE A 171 8.81 -3.03 10.46
C ILE A 171 9.76 -2.28 9.50
N TRP A 172 9.88 -0.97 9.67
CA TRP A 172 10.68 -0.08 8.84
C TRP A 172 12.12 0.06 9.33
N GLU A 173 12.39 -0.33 10.57
CA GLU A 173 13.69 -0.14 11.22
C GLU A 173 14.83 -0.85 10.49
N PRO A 174 14.68 -2.09 9.99
CA PRO A 174 15.76 -2.77 9.26
C PRO A 174 16.09 -2.17 7.90
N SER A 175 15.16 -1.45 7.26
CA SER A 175 15.28 -1.03 5.86
C SER A 175 15.53 0.47 5.68
N ILE A 176 14.75 1.32 6.35
CA ILE A 176 14.83 2.79 6.23
C ILE A 176 15.14 3.47 7.56
N GLY A 177 15.29 2.69 8.63
CA GLY A 177 15.69 3.15 9.95
C GLY A 177 14.59 3.85 10.75
N GLY A 178 14.58 3.58 12.05
CA GLY A 178 13.71 4.24 13.01
C GLY A 178 12.26 3.77 13.00
N GLN A 179 11.53 4.26 13.99
CA GLN A 179 10.10 4.03 14.12
C GLN A 179 9.34 4.95 13.14
N ARG A 180 8.36 4.40 12.43
CA ARG A 180 7.55 5.16 11.46
C ARG A 180 6.07 4.85 11.65
N SER A 181 5.23 5.71 11.07
CA SER A 181 3.79 5.55 11.11
C SER A 181 3.33 4.28 10.38
N SER A 182 2.18 3.77 10.81
CA SER A 182 1.39 2.76 10.13
C SER A 182 0.74 3.28 8.85
N CYS A 183 0.73 4.60 8.64
CA CYS A 183 0.22 5.25 7.44
C CYS A 183 1.36 5.83 6.62
N VAL A 184 1.48 5.34 5.39
CA VAL A 184 2.52 5.70 4.43
C VAL A 184 1.97 5.54 3.02
N PHE A 185 2.50 6.30 2.08
CA PHE A 185 2.41 5.93 0.68
C PHE A 185 3.76 6.00 -0.01
N ALA A 186 3.99 5.03 -0.88
CA ALA A 186 5.15 4.88 -1.73
C ALA A 186 4.81 5.36 -3.13
N LEU A 187 5.57 6.31 -3.65
CA LEU A 187 5.55 6.73 -5.04
C LEU A 187 6.74 6.15 -5.79
N ALA A 188 6.56 5.87 -7.09
CA ALA A 188 7.58 5.32 -7.97
C ALA A 188 8.24 4.05 -7.43
N GLU A 189 7.48 3.25 -6.66
CA GLU A 189 7.99 2.03 -6.08
C GLU A 189 8.26 1.02 -7.19
N THR A 190 9.51 0.59 -7.28
CA THR A 190 10.00 -0.20 -8.41
C THR A 190 10.79 -1.39 -7.89
N MET A 191 10.34 -2.58 -8.25
CA MET A 191 10.97 -3.86 -7.93
C MET A 191 11.61 -4.44 -9.18
N ILE A 192 12.91 -4.71 -9.12
CA ILE A 192 13.69 -5.26 -10.23
C ILE A 192 14.28 -6.59 -9.77
N LEU A 193 13.93 -7.69 -10.44
CA LEU A 193 14.51 -9.00 -10.16
C LEU A 193 15.98 -9.00 -10.56
N THR A 194 16.86 -9.44 -9.65
CA THR A 194 18.27 -9.62 -9.95
C THR A 194 18.47 -10.73 -10.98
N PRO A 195 19.46 -10.63 -11.88
CA PRO A 195 19.81 -11.74 -12.77
C PRO A 195 20.12 -13.00 -11.94
N THR A 196 19.55 -14.13 -12.35
CA THR A 196 19.90 -15.46 -11.83
C THR A 196 21.30 -15.87 -12.27
#